data_AF-A0A1E5W7P0-F1
#
_entry.id   AF-A0A1E5W7P0-F1
#
_cell.length_a   1.000
_cell.length_b   1.000
_cell.length_c   1.000
_cell.angle_alpha   90.00
_cell.angle_beta   90.00
_cell.angle_gamma   90.00
#
_symmetry.space_group_name_H-M   'P 1'
#
loop_
_entity.id
_entity.type
_entity.pdbx_description
1 polymer ?
#
loop_
_entity_poly.entity_id
_entity_poly.type
_entity_poly.pdbx_seq_one_letter_code
_entity_poly.pdbx_strand_id
1 'polypeptide(L)'
;MSSKDELCLSCDDVERFEQFADSARDILRDVESGCSLRCWMSFSSPFVRHLFEWKTLIYRRVQADQEPMFSIWSSRLEEDRGVEAHVEYKYLNRKRPEKRFSILLVLRLSESTDTVGIAMNCLKSLATQFRLVSDIAMGELTLLANNLQDVSHSHAPSKFLHSLKARKREKLHIQN
;
A
#
# COMPACT_ATOMS: atom_id res chain seq x y z
N MET A 1 43.23 -17.11 39.00
CA MET A 1 42.28 -18.23 39.19
C MET A 1 40.95 -17.61 39.59
N SER A 2 40.17 -17.17 38.61
CA SER A 2 39.07 -17.90 37.93
C SER A 2 37.83 -18.08 38.82
N SER A 3 36.84 -17.24 38.47
CA SER A 3 35.44 -17.13 38.87
C SER A 3 34.71 -18.45 39.14
N LYS A 4 33.79 -18.40 40.12
CA LYS A 4 32.48 -19.07 40.05
C LYS A 4 31.45 -18.19 40.77
N ASP A 5 30.92 -17.22 40.04
CA ASP A 5 29.69 -16.54 40.42
C ASP A 5 28.54 -17.51 40.12
N GLU A 6 28.06 -18.18 41.15
CA GLU A 6 26.89 -19.06 41.08
C GLU A 6 25.66 -18.16 40.95
N LEU A 7 25.15 -18.01 39.71
CA LEU A 7 23.95 -17.25 39.39
C LEU A 7 22.73 -17.95 40.04
N CYS A 8 22.42 -17.60 41.29
CA CYS A 8 21.17 -17.99 41.91
C CYS A 8 20.01 -17.34 41.13
N LEU A 9 19.23 -18.18 40.45
CA LEU A 9 18.02 -17.77 39.76
C LEU A 9 17.02 -17.22 40.79
N SER A 10 16.50 -16.02 40.53
CA SER A 10 15.43 -15.42 41.34
C SER A 10 14.15 -16.24 41.20
N CYS A 11 13.24 -16.18 42.19
CA CYS A 11 11.87 -16.69 42.02
C CYS A 11 11.21 -16.10 40.76
N ASP A 12 11.51 -14.85 40.42
CA ASP A 12 11.03 -14.20 39.20
C ASP A 12 11.58 -14.85 37.93
N ASP A 13 12.83 -15.32 37.95
CA ASP A 13 13.43 -16.03 36.83
C ASP A 13 12.78 -17.41 36.65
N VAL A 14 12.52 -18.10 37.77
CA VAL A 14 11.84 -19.41 37.77
C VAL A 14 10.41 -19.28 37.23
N GLU A 15 9.63 -18.31 37.71
CA GLU A 15 8.27 -18.07 37.23
C GLU A 15 8.26 -17.74 35.72
N ARG A 16 9.25 -16.97 35.27
CA ARG A 16 9.41 -16.66 33.84
C ARG A 16 9.75 -17.89 33.01
N PHE A 17 10.60 -18.78 33.51
CA PHE A 17 10.90 -20.04 32.83
C PHE A 17 9.70 -20.99 32.81
N GLU A 18 8.89 -21.02 33.85
CA GLU A 18 7.64 -21.79 33.89
C GLU A 18 6.64 -21.25 32.86
N GLN A 19 6.47 -19.93 32.77
CA GLN A 19 5.63 -19.31 31.74
C GLN A 19 6.10 -19.64 30.31
N PHE A 20 7.42 -19.66 30.08
CA PHE A 20 7.97 -20.08 28.79
C PHE A 20 7.75 -21.58 28.52
N ALA A 21 7.92 -22.43 29.52
CA ALA A 21 7.72 -23.88 29.39
C ALA A 21 6.25 -24.23 29.14
N ASP A 22 5.32 -23.55 29.80
CA ASP A 22 3.88 -23.71 29.58
C ASP A 22 3.48 -23.20 28.19
N SER A 23 4.03 -22.06 27.75
CA SER A 23 3.83 -21.55 26.38
C SER A 23 4.38 -22.50 25.31
N ALA A 24 5.55 -23.12 25.54
CA ALA A 24 6.13 -24.10 24.63
C ALA A 24 5.31 -25.40 24.57
N ARG A 25 4.76 -25.83 25.71
CA ARG A 25 3.86 -27.00 25.79
C ARG A 25 2.58 -26.77 25.00
N ASP A 26 2.04 -25.57 25.06
CA ASP A 26 0.88 -25.15 24.29
C ASP A 26 1.13 -25.21 22.78
N ILE A 27 2.29 -24.73 22.33
CA ILE A 27 2.71 -24.81 20.92
C ILE A 27 2.88 -26.26 20.46
N LEU A 28 3.55 -27.09 21.27
CA LEU A 28 3.75 -28.51 20.96
C LEU A 28 2.40 -29.24 20.83
N ARG A 29 1.46 -28.96 21.73
CA ARG A 29 0.11 -29.56 21.72
C ARG A 29 -0.69 -29.15 20.49
N ASP A 30 -0.54 -27.92 20.01
CA ASP A 30 -1.19 -27.46 18.78
C ASP A 30 -0.60 -28.15 17.53
N VAL A 31 0.73 -28.33 17.50
CA VAL A 31 1.44 -29.04 16.42
C VAL A 31 1.05 -30.52 16.37
N GLU A 32 1.03 -31.19 17.54
CA GLU A 32 0.72 -32.62 17.66
C GLU A 32 -0.75 -32.94 17.33
N SER A 33 -1.67 -32.04 17.68
CA SER A 33 -3.10 -32.21 17.39
C SER A 33 -3.46 -31.93 15.93
N GLY A 34 -2.50 -31.53 15.09
CA GLY A 34 -2.74 -31.10 13.71
C GLY A 34 -3.67 -29.88 13.62
N CYS A 35 -3.92 -29.21 14.73
CA CYS A 35 -4.89 -28.14 14.83
C CYS A 35 -4.27 -26.81 14.42
N SER A 36 -4.58 -26.38 13.19
CA SER A 36 -4.43 -24.99 12.70
C SER A 36 -5.36 -23.99 13.42
N LEU A 37 -5.68 -24.21 14.72
CA LEU A 37 -6.80 -23.55 15.39
C LEU A 37 -6.41 -22.38 16.29
N ARG A 38 -5.15 -22.23 16.74
CA ARG A 38 -4.73 -20.99 17.43
C ARG A 38 -4.53 -19.80 16.47
N CYS A 39 -4.09 -20.05 15.24
CA CYS A 39 -4.08 -19.02 14.17
C CYS A 39 -5.50 -18.49 13.88
N TRP A 40 -6.52 -19.35 13.97
CA TRP A 40 -7.91 -18.96 13.69
C TRP A 40 -8.57 -18.12 14.79
N MET A 41 -8.09 -18.20 16.03
CA MET A 41 -8.53 -17.38 17.16
C MET A 41 -7.73 -16.08 17.31
N SER A 42 -6.60 -15.95 16.60
CA SER A 42 -5.69 -14.80 16.69
C SER A 42 -6.02 -13.69 15.69
N PHE A 43 -6.94 -13.93 14.73
CA PHE A 43 -7.39 -12.89 13.82
C PHE A 43 -8.13 -11.79 14.56
N SER A 44 -7.55 -10.58 14.57
CA SER A 44 -8.15 -9.43 15.25
C SER A 44 -9.44 -8.95 14.57
N SER A 45 -9.72 -9.41 13.33
CA SER A 45 -10.92 -9.06 12.58
C SER A 45 -11.47 -10.26 11.79
N PRO A 46 -12.80 -10.53 11.85
CA PRO A 46 -13.43 -11.58 11.04
C PRO A 46 -13.29 -11.31 9.54
N PHE A 47 -13.06 -10.04 9.15
CA PHE A 47 -12.80 -9.65 7.77
C PHE A 47 -11.46 -10.23 7.26
N VAL A 48 -10.39 -10.13 8.05
CA VAL A 48 -9.07 -10.64 7.71
C VAL A 48 -9.11 -12.16 7.56
N ARG A 49 -9.82 -12.83 8.48
CA ARG A 49 -10.05 -14.28 8.40
C ARG A 49 -10.67 -14.69 7.06
N HIS A 50 -11.71 -14.00 6.59
CA HIS A 50 -12.32 -14.32 5.30
C HIS A 50 -11.37 -14.17 4.12
N LEU A 51 -10.43 -13.22 4.18
CA LEU A 51 -9.38 -13.09 3.17
C LEU A 51 -8.39 -14.26 3.22
N PHE A 52 -8.01 -14.74 4.41
CA PHE A 52 -7.20 -15.96 4.52
C PHE A 52 -7.95 -17.23 4.08
N GLU A 53 -9.28 -17.23 4.14
CA GLU A 53 -10.15 -18.26 3.57
C GLU A 53 -10.36 -18.10 2.04
N TRP A 54 -9.64 -17.18 1.40
CA TRP A 54 -9.73 -16.86 -0.04
C TRP A 54 -11.10 -16.38 -0.50
N LYS A 55 -11.92 -15.87 0.43
CA LYS A 55 -13.21 -15.26 0.08
C LYS A 55 -13.00 -13.86 -0.44
N THR A 56 -13.76 -13.53 -1.49
CA THR A 56 -13.76 -12.19 -2.07
C THR A 56 -14.95 -11.42 -1.55
N LEU A 57 -14.70 -10.20 -1.09
CA LEU A 57 -15.75 -9.23 -0.78
C LEU A 57 -15.97 -8.34 -2.00
N ILE A 58 -17.22 -8.22 -2.45
CA ILE A 58 -17.60 -7.29 -3.51
C ILE A 58 -18.73 -6.42 -2.97
N TYR A 59 -18.48 -5.12 -2.92
CA TYR A 59 -19.48 -4.11 -2.64
C TYR A 59 -19.72 -3.28 -3.90
N ARG A 60 -20.97 -3.20 -4.32
CA ARG A 60 -21.39 -2.38 -5.45
C ARG A 60 -22.55 -1.51 -5.01
N ARG A 61 -22.42 -0.20 -5.24
CA ARG A 61 -23.53 0.72 -5.09
C ARG A 61 -23.85 1.33 -6.45
N VAL A 62 -25.08 1.15 -6.89
CA VAL A 62 -25.57 1.75 -8.14
C VAL A 62 -26.42 2.95 -7.76
N GLN A 63 -26.04 4.15 -8.18
CA GLN A 63 -26.79 5.36 -7.94
C GLN A 63 -26.85 6.22 -9.21
N ALA A 64 -27.98 6.13 -9.92
CA ALA A 64 -28.22 6.82 -11.18
C ALA A 64 -27.08 6.61 -12.20
N ASP A 65 -26.28 7.65 -12.46
CA ASP A 65 -25.16 7.63 -13.41
C ASP A 65 -23.82 7.22 -12.77
N GLN A 66 -23.78 7.04 -11.45
CA GLN A 66 -22.60 6.73 -10.67
C GLN A 66 -22.64 5.28 -10.18
N GLU A 67 -21.55 4.57 -10.34
CA GLU A 67 -21.40 3.18 -9.91
C GLU A 67 -20.06 3.02 -9.18
N PRO A 68 -19.96 3.51 -7.91
CA PRO A 68 -18.84 3.16 -7.06
C PRO A 68 -18.89 1.67 -6.73
N MET A 69 -17.78 1.01 -7.02
CA MET A 69 -17.55 -0.40 -6.74
C MET A 69 -16.28 -0.55 -5.91
N PHE A 70 -16.34 -1.48 -4.97
CA PHE A 70 -15.25 -1.81 -4.08
C PHE A 70 -15.12 -3.32 -4.02
N SER A 71 -13.92 -3.84 -4.24
CA SER A 71 -13.63 -5.27 -4.25
C SER A 71 -12.39 -5.52 -3.40
N ILE A 72 -12.46 -6.53 -2.54
CA ILE A 72 -11.31 -7.02 -1.79
C ILE A 72 -11.17 -8.52 -2.00
N TRP A 73 -9.99 -8.93 -2.45
CA TRP A 73 -9.63 -10.34 -2.59
C TRP A 73 -8.21 -10.57 -2.10
N SER A 74 -7.87 -11.81 -1.84
CA SER A 74 -6.52 -12.22 -1.47
C SER A 74 -5.85 -13.00 -2.60
N SER A 75 -4.53 -12.90 -2.69
CA SER A 75 -3.70 -13.74 -3.55
C SER A 75 -2.45 -14.21 -2.80
N ARG A 76 -1.86 -15.33 -3.24
CA ARG A 76 -0.56 -15.81 -2.76
C ARG A 76 0.45 -15.54 -3.86
N LEU A 77 1.43 -14.68 -3.60
CA LEU A 77 2.33 -14.21 -4.66
C LEU A 77 3.53 -15.14 -4.89
N GLU A 78 3.88 -15.99 -3.92
CA GLU A 78 4.87 -17.07 -3.97
C GLU A 78 4.89 -17.73 -2.57
N GLU A 79 5.53 -18.89 -2.41
CA GLU A 79 5.45 -19.66 -1.16
C GLU A 79 6.09 -18.93 0.05
N ASP A 80 7.04 -18.01 -0.20
CA ASP A 80 7.79 -17.26 0.80
C ASP A 80 7.29 -15.81 1.06
N ARG A 81 6.49 -15.24 0.15
CA ARG A 81 6.04 -13.83 0.26
C ARG A 81 4.82 -13.61 1.14
N GLY A 82 4.14 -14.68 1.55
CA GLY A 82 2.92 -14.61 2.36
C GLY A 82 1.67 -14.32 1.54
N VAL A 83 0.60 -13.88 2.21
CA VAL A 83 -0.70 -13.57 1.58
C VAL A 83 -0.83 -12.06 1.39
N GLU A 84 -1.28 -11.64 0.22
CA GLU A 84 -1.57 -10.25 -0.10
C GLU A 84 -3.08 -10.02 -0.21
N ALA A 85 -3.57 -8.91 0.35
CA ALA A 85 -4.88 -8.37 0.10
C ALA A 85 -4.81 -7.31 -0.99
N HIS A 86 -5.66 -7.47 -1.98
CA HIS A 86 -5.90 -6.49 -3.02
C HIS A 86 -7.18 -5.74 -2.67
N VAL A 87 -7.09 -4.44 -2.48
CA VAL A 87 -8.21 -3.55 -2.24
C VAL A 87 -8.38 -2.67 -3.46
N GLU A 88 -9.41 -2.95 -4.24
CA GLU A 88 -9.74 -2.19 -5.44
C GLU A 88 -10.95 -1.30 -5.21
N TYR A 89 -10.81 -0.03 -5.57
CA TYR A 89 -11.90 0.92 -5.64
C TYR A 89 -12.03 1.44 -7.06
N LYS A 90 -13.21 1.25 -7.66
CA LYS A 90 -13.56 1.78 -8.97
C LYS A 90 -14.67 2.79 -8.82
N TYR A 91 -14.44 4.00 -9.33
CA TYR A 91 -15.50 4.99 -9.47
C TYR A 91 -15.84 5.15 -10.94
N LEU A 92 -17.03 4.68 -11.31
CA LEU A 92 -17.54 4.80 -12.66
C LEU A 92 -18.61 5.89 -12.71
N ASN A 93 -18.51 6.76 -13.71
CA ASN A 93 -19.55 7.73 -14.04
C ASN A 93 -19.91 7.61 -15.52
N ARG A 94 -21.16 7.24 -15.81
CA ARG A 94 -21.61 6.96 -17.18
C ARG A 94 -21.62 8.21 -18.06
N LYS A 95 -21.93 9.38 -17.49
CA LYS A 95 -22.03 10.66 -18.21
C LYS A 95 -20.74 11.48 -18.24
N ARG A 96 -19.83 11.24 -17.30
CA ARG A 96 -18.60 12.02 -17.13
C ARG A 96 -17.37 11.12 -17.12
N PRO A 97 -16.83 10.72 -18.28
CA PRO A 97 -15.69 9.81 -18.37
C PRO A 97 -14.43 10.37 -17.71
N GLU A 98 -14.26 11.69 -17.69
CA GLU A 98 -13.15 12.39 -17.02
C GLU A 98 -13.16 12.21 -15.50
N LYS A 99 -14.30 11.82 -14.93
CA LYS A 99 -14.44 11.51 -13.50
C LYS A 99 -14.21 10.04 -13.19
N ARG A 100 -13.97 9.18 -14.18
CA ARG A 100 -13.75 7.75 -13.95
C ARG A 100 -12.34 7.51 -13.44
N PHE A 101 -12.20 6.75 -12.37
CA PHE A 101 -10.89 6.35 -11.87
C PHE A 101 -10.95 5.00 -11.16
N SER A 102 -9.78 4.37 -11.04
CA SER A 102 -9.59 3.14 -10.28
C SER A 102 -8.35 3.28 -9.41
N ILE A 103 -8.44 2.78 -8.18
CA ILE A 103 -7.30 2.69 -7.25
C ILE A 103 -7.20 1.22 -6.84
N LEU A 104 -5.99 0.66 -6.96
CA LEU A 104 -5.66 -0.67 -6.46
C LEU A 104 -4.58 -0.51 -5.40
N LEU A 105 -4.89 -0.94 -4.18
CA LEU A 105 -3.93 -1.06 -3.10
C LEU A 105 -3.60 -2.53 -2.90
N VAL A 106 -2.33 -2.87 -2.79
CA VAL A 106 -1.86 -4.22 -2.47
C VAL A 106 -1.20 -4.15 -1.11
N LEU A 107 -1.74 -4.91 -0.15
CA LEU A 107 -1.34 -4.88 1.25
C LEU A 107 -0.95 -6.29 1.68
N ARG A 108 0.23 -6.46 2.27
CA ARG A 108 0.62 -7.74 2.86
C ARG A 108 -0.21 -8.01 4.11
N LEU A 109 -0.86 -9.17 4.18
CA LEU A 109 -1.71 -9.55 5.30
C LEU A 109 -0.90 -10.23 6.41
N SER A 110 -1.17 -9.82 7.65
CA SER A 110 -0.92 -10.58 8.87
C SER A 110 -2.25 -10.80 9.61
N GLU A 111 -2.27 -11.72 10.57
CA GLU A 111 -3.47 -12.03 11.37
C GLU A 111 -4.04 -10.82 12.13
N SER A 112 -3.16 -9.87 12.48
CA SER A 112 -3.49 -8.63 13.20
C SER A 112 -3.61 -7.40 12.30
N THR A 113 -3.52 -7.55 10.98
CA THR A 113 -3.54 -6.41 10.05
C THR A 113 -4.92 -5.76 10.00
N ASP A 114 -5.03 -4.49 10.36
CA ASP A 114 -6.22 -3.68 10.07
C ASP A 114 -6.19 -3.23 8.60
N THR A 115 -6.56 -4.14 7.70
CA THR A 115 -6.54 -3.90 6.25
C THR A 115 -7.42 -2.71 5.85
N VAL A 116 -8.56 -2.54 6.52
CA VAL A 116 -9.51 -1.45 6.23
C VAL A 116 -8.96 -0.11 6.70
N GLY A 117 -8.46 -0.04 7.94
CA GLY A 117 -7.86 1.18 8.48
C GLY A 117 -6.62 1.62 7.70
N ILE A 118 -5.75 0.68 7.33
CA ILE A 118 -4.58 0.96 6.47
C ILE A 118 -5.04 1.49 5.12
N ALA A 119 -5.97 0.81 4.44
CA ALA A 119 -6.50 1.26 3.14
C ALA A 119 -7.11 2.67 3.24
N MET A 120 -7.86 2.97 4.29
CA MET A 120 -8.42 4.31 4.54
C MET A 120 -7.33 5.37 4.71
N ASN A 121 -6.27 5.07 5.45
CA ASN A 121 -5.14 5.98 5.64
C ASN A 121 -4.36 6.22 4.33
N CYS A 122 -4.11 5.16 3.56
CA CYS A 122 -3.50 5.27 2.23
C CYS A 122 -4.33 6.16 1.30
N LEU A 123 -5.65 5.96 1.24
CA LEU A 123 -6.54 6.78 0.41
C LEU A 123 -6.55 8.26 0.82
N LYS A 124 -6.54 8.56 2.13
CA LYS A 124 -6.42 9.94 2.63
C LYS A 124 -5.10 10.59 2.22
N SER A 125 -3.99 9.87 2.36
CA SER A 125 -2.67 10.35 1.94
C SER A 125 -2.62 10.59 0.43
N LEU A 126 -3.10 9.64 -0.36
CA LEU A 126 -3.16 9.75 -1.82
C LEU A 126 -3.99 10.95 -2.28
N ALA A 127 -5.17 11.18 -1.68
CA ALA A 127 -6.00 12.34 -2.03
C ALA A 127 -5.26 13.67 -1.84
N THR A 128 -4.44 13.76 -0.79
CA THR A 128 -3.64 14.96 -0.51
C THR A 128 -2.49 15.11 -1.53
N GLN A 129 -1.77 14.02 -1.81
CA GLN A 129 -0.69 14.02 -2.79
C GLN A 129 -1.18 14.32 -4.21
N PHE A 130 -2.31 13.73 -4.63
CA PHE A 130 -2.89 13.98 -5.95
C PHE A 130 -3.27 15.44 -6.14
N ARG A 131 -3.81 16.10 -5.10
CA ARG A 131 -4.07 17.54 -5.18
C ARG A 131 -2.80 18.35 -5.38
N LEU A 132 -1.77 18.08 -4.60
CA LEU A 132 -0.49 18.77 -4.73
C LEU A 132 0.12 18.59 -6.13
N VAL A 133 0.14 17.35 -6.63
CA VAL A 133 0.67 17.03 -7.96
C VAL A 133 -0.18 17.67 -9.07
N SER A 134 -1.52 17.67 -8.93
CA SER A 134 -2.40 18.31 -9.91
C SER A 134 -2.18 19.82 -9.95
N ASP A 135 -2.03 20.47 -8.80
CA ASP A 135 -1.83 21.91 -8.73
C ASP A 135 -0.49 22.32 -9.36
N ILE A 136 0.58 21.55 -9.10
CA ILE A 136 1.89 21.75 -9.73
C ILE A 136 1.79 21.59 -11.24
N ALA A 137 1.22 20.48 -11.71
CA ALA A 137 1.09 20.20 -13.15
C ALA A 137 0.26 21.28 -13.87
N MET A 138 -0.83 21.75 -13.25
CA MET A 138 -1.64 22.84 -13.78
C MET A 138 -0.86 24.17 -13.85
N GLY A 139 -0.04 24.46 -12.84
CA GLY A 139 0.86 25.61 -12.83
C GLY A 139 1.87 25.58 -13.97
N GLU A 140 2.56 24.44 -14.17
CA GLU A 140 3.51 24.24 -15.27
C GLU A 140 2.85 24.37 -16.64
N LEU A 141 1.66 23.78 -16.83
CA LEU A 141 0.91 23.88 -18.08
C LEU A 141 0.47 25.32 -18.38
N THR A 142 0.07 26.07 -17.35
CA THR A 142 -0.31 27.49 -17.50
C THR A 142 0.90 28.34 -17.91
N LEU A 143 2.05 28.12 -17.28
CA LEU A 143 3.30 28.78 -17.65
C LEU A 143 3.69 28.45 -19.11
N LEU A 144 3.58 27.19 -19.51
CA LEU A 144 3.87 26.76 -20.88
C LEU A 144 2.92 27.45 -21.88
N ALA A 145 1.63 27.50 -21.59
CA ALA A 145 0.62 28.13 -22.45
C ALA A 145 0.88 29.63 -22.63
N ASN A 146 1.17 30.36 -21.54
CA ASN A 146 1.45 31.79 -21.60
C ASN A 146 2.73 32.11 -22.38
N ASN A 147 3.79 31.32 -22.18
CA ASN A 147 5.03 31.48 -22.93
C ASN A 147 4.86 31.19 -24.43
N LEU A 148 3.99 30.24 -24.80
CA LEU A 148 3.67 29.96 -26.21
C LEU A 148 2.84 31.07 -26.86
N GLN A 149 1.93 31.71 -26.12
CA GLN A 149 1.18 32.87 -26.61
C GLN A 149 2.09 34.07 -26.88
N ASP A 150 3.08 34.31 -26.03
CA ASP A 150 4.06 35.40 -26.20
C ASP A 150 4.96 35.20 -27.45
N VAL A 151 5.23 33.94 -27.82
CA VAL A 151 5.93 33.58 -29.07
C VAL A 151 5.03 33.74 -30.30
N SER A 152 3.71 33.59 -30.17
CA SER A 152 2.77 33.78 -31.28
C SER A 152 2.50 35.26 -31.59
N HIS A 153 2.71 36.16 -30.63
CA HIS A 153 2.54 37.61 -30.81
C HIS A 153 3.85 38.38 -31.08
N SER A 154 5.00 37.74 -30.94
CA SER A 154 6.29 38.33 -31.33
C SER A 154 6.77 37.75 -32.67
N HIS A 155 6.67 38.55 -33.74
CA HIS A 155 7.49 38.38 -34.95
C HIS A 155 8.95 38.76 -34.64
N ALA A 156 9.59 38.00 -33.75
CA ALA A 156 11.02 38.06 -33.50
C ALA A 156 11.58 36.65 -33.32
N PRO A 157 12.80 36.35 -33.79
CA PRO A 157 13.37 35.01 -33.69
C PRO A 157 13.56 34.63 -32.21
N SER A 158 12.74 33.71 -31.74
CA SER A 158 12.74 33.28 -30.34
C SER A 158 14.07 32.59 -29.98
N LYS A 159 14.79 33.18 -29.01
CA LYS A 159 16.05 32.66 -28.43
C LYS A 159 15.86 31.33 -27.68
N PHE A 160 14.62 30.86 -27.51
CA PHE A 160 14.29 29.63 -26.78
C PHE A 160 14.71 28.34 -27.51
N LEU A 161 14.81 28.38 -28.85
CA LEU A 161 15.29 27.24 -29.64
C LEU A 161 16.79 26.93 -29.39
N HIS A 162 17.56 27.89 -28.88
CA HIS A 162 18.97 27.67 -28.54
C HIS A 162 19.15 26.93 -27.21
N SER A 163 18.31 27.16 -26.19
CA SER A 163 18.47 26.49 -24.89
C SER A 163 18.00 25.04 -24.89
N LEU A 164 16.92 24.72 -25.60
CA LEU A 164 16.44 23.34 -25.77
C LEU A 164 17.38 22.49 -26.65
N LYS A 165 18.03 23.09 -27.66
CA LYS A 165 19.09 22.41 -28.43
C LYS A 165 20.37 22.20 -27.61
N ALA A 166 20.74 23.15 -26.75
CA ALA A 166 21.90 23.00 -25.85
C ALA A 166 21.69 21.84 -24.86
N ARG A 167 20.52 21.77 -24.23
CA ARG A 167 20.20 20.71 -23.25
C ARG A 167 20.08 19.31 -23.87
N LYS A 168 19.73 19.22 -25.16
CA LYS A 168 19.72 17.94 -25.90
C LYS A 168 21.12 17.50 -26.33
N ARG A 169 22.06 18.43 -26.55
CA ARG A 169 23.47 18.12 -26.86
C ARG A 169 24.27 17.67 -25.64
N GLU A 170 24.00 18.22 -24.45
CA GLU A 170 24.64 17.74 -23.20
C GLU A 170 24.25 16.30 -22.84
N LYS A 171 23.04 15.84 -23.18
CA LYS A 171 22.63 14.46 -22.91
C LYS A 171 23.17 13.43 -23.91
N LEU A 172 23.69 13.84 -25.06
CA LEU A 172 24.30 12.93 -26.04
C LEU A 172 25.80 12.69 -25.79
N HIS A 173 26.44 13.44 -24.87
CA HIS A 173 27.86 13.28 -24.55
C HIS A 173 28.15 12.48 -23.27
N ILE A 174 27.12 11.95 -22.58
CA ILE A 174 27.28 11.17 -21.33
C ILE A 174 27.05 9.66 -21.59
N GLN A 175 27.04 9.21 -22.84
CA GLN A 175 26.74 7.81 -23.18
C GLN A 175 27.68 7.24 -24.26
N ASN A 176 28.98 7.53 -24.14
CA ASN A 176 30.07 6.75 -24.74
C ASN A 176 31.09 6.41 -23.66
#